data_AF-A0A1F2R0D3-F1
#
_entry.id   AF-A0A1F2R0D3-F1
#
_cell.length_a   1.000
_cell.length_b   1.000
_cell.length_c   1.000
_cell.angle_alpha   90.00
_cell.angle_beta   90.00
_cell.angle_gamma   90.00
#
_symmetry.space_group_name_H-M   'P 1'
#
loop_
_entity.id
_entity.type
_entity.pdbx_description
1 polymer ?
#
loop_
_entity_poly.entity_id
_entity_poly.type
_entity_poly.pdbx_seq_one_letter_code
_entity_poly.pdbx_strand_id
1 'polypeptide(L)'
;MLAKLHETWARPMDETRAWVCLTTNLLALPGLGSLLGRRLVAAAGQVTLSLSGAAVSLWWLWSVTVYWRQSGELPPPGPDLLYGVGGLALFGLGWLWSLATSVLLLREAHRSEAGRRTP
;
A
#
# COMPACT_ATOMS: atom_id res chain seq x y z
N MET A 1 21.75 10.87 -19.50
CA MET A 1 20.71 10.75 -18.45
C MET A 1 20.17 9.33 -18.31
N LEU A 2 19.82 8.66 -19.42
CA LEU A 2 19.29 7.28 -19.41
C LEU A 2 20.27 6.21 -18.85
N ALA A 3 21.58 6.34 -19.10
CA ALA A 3 22.58 5.41 -18.58
C ALA A 3 22.69 5.41 -17.03
N LYS A 4 22.59 6.58 -16.39
CA LYS A 4 22.60 6.71 -14.92
C LYS A 4 21.39 6.06 -14.27
N LEU A 5 20.23 6.11 -14.95
CA LEU A 5 19.04 5.38 -14.51
C LEU A 5 19.34 3.88 -14.54
N HIS A 6 19.84 3.34 -15.65
CA HIS A 6 20.15 1.91 -15.77
C HIS A 6 21.11 1.38 -14.67
N GLU A 7 22.15 2.14 -14.30
CA GLU A 7 23.04 1.78 -13.18
C GLU A 7 22.34 1.77 -11.81
N THR A 8 21.43 2.72 -11.54
CA THR A 8 20.65 2.71 -10.30
C THR A 8 19.66 1.54 -10.26
N TRP A 9 19.15 1.11 -11.42
CA TRP A 9 18.27 -0.04 -11.53
C TRP A 9 19.01 -1.38 -11.41
N ALA A 10 20.28 -1.47 -11.81
CA ALA A 10 21.07 -2.70 -11.76
C ALA A 10 21.65 -3.03 -10.37
N ARG A 11 21.66 -2.07 -9.44
CA ARG A 11 22.21 -2.30 -8.10
C ARG A 11 21.32 -3.27 -7.31
N PRO A 12 21.92 -4.30 -6.67
CA PRO A 12 21.19 -5.18 -5.76
C PRO A 12 20.52 -4.36 -4.66
N MET A 13 19.39 -4.85 -4.17
CA MET A 13 18.64 -4.19 -3.10
C MET A 13 19.53 -4.03 -1.86
N ASP A 14 19.69 -2.79 -1.40
CA ASP A 14 20.38 -2.48 -0.14
C ASP A 14 19.36 -2.29 0.99
N GLU A 15 19.81 -2.40 2.24
CA GLU A 15 18.94 -2.30 3.41
C GLU A 15 18.22 -0.94 3.47
N THR A 16 18.92 0.16 3.21
CA THR A 16 18.36 1.52 3.24
C THR A 16 17.19 1.67 2.26
N ARG A 17 17.33 1.20 1.01
CA ARG A 17 16.25 1.24 0.01
C ARG A 17 15.09 0.34 0.43
N ALA A 18 15.35 -0.82 1.02
CA ALA A 18 14.29 -1.70 1.50
C ALA A 18 13.48 -1.03 2.63
N TRP A 19 14.13 -0.31 3.55
CA TRP A 19 13.45 0.52 4.56
C TRP A 19 12.64 1.66 3.94
N VAL A 20 13.18 2.37 2.94
CA VAL A 20 12.43 3.40 2.21
C VAL A 20 11.20 2.82 1.52
N CYS A 21 11.30 1.62 0.93
CA CYS A 21 10.16 0.93 0.35
C CYS A 21 9.11 0.59 1.42
N LEU A 22 9.54 0.11 2.59
CA LEU A 22 8.65 -0.18 3.71
C LEU A 22 7.91 1.07 4.18
N THR A 23 8.63 2.13 4.52
CA THR A 23 8.03 3.36 5.07
C THR A 23 7.11 4.02 4.05
N THR A 24 7.47 4.02 2.77
CA THR A 24 6.61 4.55 1.70
C THR A 24 5.30 3.76 1.56
N ASN A 25 5.35 2.42 1.62
CA ASN A 25 4.15 1.58 1.54
C ASN A 25 3.23 1.75 2.76
N LEU A 26 3.78 1.97 3.96
CA LEU A 26 2.99 2.07 5.19
C LEU A 26 2.45 3.48 5.46
N LEU A 27 3.22 4.52 5.14
CA LEU A 27 2.94 5.89 5.56
C LEU A 27 2.42 6.80 4.45
N ALA A 28 2.73 6.50 3.18
CA ALA A 28 2.30 7.34 2.06
C ALA A 28 1.10 6.71 1.34
N LEU A 29 1.34 5.64 0.59
CA LEU A 29 0.28 4.92 -0.13
C LEU A 29 0.73 3.47 -0.36
N PRO A 30 -0.09 2.48 0.00
CA PRO A 30 0.21 1.08 -0.28
C PRO A 30 0.45 0.86 -1.78
N GLY A 31 1.62 0.34 -2.13
CA GLY A 31 2.05 0.07 -3.50
C GLY A 31 3.11 1.02 -4.05
N LEU A 32 3.28 2.23 -3.51
CA LEU A 32 4.34 3.15 -3.97
C LEU A 32 5.75 2.64 -3.64
N GLY A 33 5.95 2.13 -2.43
CA GLY A 33 7.20 1.48 -2.04
C GLY A 33 7.47 0.21 -2.85
N SER A 34 6.43 -0.50 -3.26
CA SER A 34 6.56 -1.64 -4.16
C SER A 34 6.98 -1.24 -5.59
N LEU A 35 6.57 -0.07 -6.09
CA LEU A 35 7.11 0.49 -7.34
C LEU A 35 8.61 0.81 -7.22
N LEU A 36 9.01 1.45 -6.11
CA LEU A 36 10.42 1.75 -5.83
C LEU A 36 11.28 0.47 -5.75
N GLY A 37 10.70 -0.60 -5.18
CA GLY A 37 11.26 -1.95 -5.14
C GLY A 37 11.10 -2.77 -6.44
N ARG A 38 10.62 -2.16 -7.54
CA ARG A 38 10.43 -2.77 -8.87
C ARG A 38 9.44 -3.95 -8.90
N ARG A 39 8.53 -4.04 -7.93
CA ARG A 39 7.47 -5.06 -7.86
C ARG A 39 6.20 -4.51 -8.52
N LEU A 40 6.23 -4.29 -9.84
CA LEU A 40 5.19 -3.56 -10.59
C LEU A 40 3.79 -4.20 -10.48
N VAL A 41 3.69 -5.53 -10.59
CA VAL A 41 2.41 -6.24 -10.47
C VAL A 41 1.81 -6.10 -9.07
N ALA A 42 2.66 -6.27 -8.05
CA ALA A 42 2.24 -6.10 -6.66
C ALA A 42 1.81 -4.65 -6.39
N ALA A 43 2.57 -3.67 -6.89
CA ALA A 43 2.23 -2.27 -6.78
C ALA A 43 0.87 -1.93 -7.41
N ALA A 44 0.63 -2.37 -8.64
CA ALA A 44 -0.64 -2.11 -9.34
C ALA A 44 -1.82 -2.70 -8.57
N GLY A 45 -1.70 -3.94 -8.08
CA GLY A 45 -2.72 -4.58 -7.26
C GLY A 45 -2.97 -3.85 -5.93
N GLN A 46 -1.91 -3.49 -5.22
CA GLN A 46 -2.00 -2.79 -3.93
C GLN A 46 -2.61 -1.40 -4.06
N VAL A 47 -2.18 -0.63 -5.06
CA VAL A 47 -2.75 0.70 -5.35
C VAL A 47 -4.23 0.58 -5.70
N THR A 48 -4.59 -0.36 -6.57
CA THR A 48 -5.99 -0.56 -6.98
C THR A 48 -6.87 -0.92 -5.78
N LEU A 49 -6.49 -1.95 -5.01
CA LEU A 49 -7.25 -2.37 -3.82
C LEU A 49 -7.38 -1.25 -2.79
N SER A 50 -6.28 -0.53 -2.53
CA SER A 50 -6.25 0.52 -1.52
C SER A 50 -7.06 1.73 -1.94
N LEU A 51 -6.89 2.21 -3.17
CA LEU A 51 -7.64 3.38 -3.65
C LEU A 51 -9.12 3.07 -3.82
N SER A 52 -9.49 1.91 -4.37
CA SER A 52 -10.89 1.53 -4.49
C SER A 52 -11.55 1.34 -3.12
N GLY A 53 -10.87 0.64 -2.19
CA GLY A 53 -11.38 0.44 -0.83
C GLY A 53 -11.54 1.76 -0.06
N ALA A 54 -10.56 2.65 -0.15
CA ALA A 54 -10.62 3.98 0.45
C ALA A 54 -11.74 4.83 -0.16
N ALA A 55 -11.87 4.85 -1.49
CA ALA A 55 -12.90 5.62 -2.18
C ALA A 55 -14.32 5.18 -1.77
N VAL A 56 -14.58 3.87 -1.71
CA VAL A 56 -15.88 3.33 -1.27
C VAL A 56 -16.14 3.69 0.20
N SER A 57 -15.15 3.53 1.07
CA SER A 57 -15.28 3.86 2.50
C SER A 57 -15.54 5.34 2.73
N LEU A 58 -14.83 6.21 2.02
CA LEU A 58 -14.98 7.66 2.12
C LEU A 58 -16.31 8.13 1.55
N TRP A 59 -16.76 7.55 0.44
CA TRP A 59 -18.08 7.83 -0.11
C TRP A 59 -19.19 7.44 0.87
N TRP A 60 -19.07 6.28 1.50
CA TRP A 60 -20.01 5.85 2.54
C TRP A 60 -19.97 6.78 3.77
N LEU A 61 -18.79 7.15 4.24
CA LEU A 61 -18.66 8.09 5.37
C LEU A 61 -19.28 9.46 5.03
N TRP A 62 -19.07 9.92 3.81
CA TRP A 62 -19.68 11.13 3.30
C TRP A 62 -21.21 11.03 3.28
N SER A 63 -21.78 9.93 2.78
CA SER A 63 -23.24 9.74 2.73
C SER A 63 -23.86 9.71 4.13
N VAL A 64 -23.23 9.02 5.09
CA VAL A 64 -23.63 9.02 6.51
C VAL A 64 -23.59 10.43 7.09
N THR A 65 -22.54 11.19 6.80
CA THR A 65 -22.39 12.58 7.30
C THR A 65 -23.46 13.50 6.71
N VAL A 66 -23.78 13.36 5.42
CA VAL A 66 -24.84 14.14 4.77
C VAL A 66 -26.20 13.80 5.37
N TYR A 67 -26.52 12.51 5.54
CA TYR A 67 -27.76 12.09 6.18
C TYR A 67 -27.88 12.69 7.58
N TRP A 68 -26.84 12.54 8.41
CA TRP A 68 -26.84 13.04 9.77
C TRP A 68 -27.06 14.56 9.84
N ARG A 69 -26.45 15.32 8.93
CA ARG A 69 -26.67 16.77 8.84
C ARG A 69 -28.09 17.17 8.46
N GLN A 70 -28.80 16.31 7.71
CA GLN A 70 -30.15 16.60 7.23
C GLN A 70 -31.24 16.14 8.20
N SER A 71 -31.07 14.97 8.82
CA SER A 71 -32.05 14.37 9.72
C SER A 71 -31.83 14.72 11.20
N GLY A 72 -30.59 15.08 11.58
CA GLY A 72 -30.19 15.20 12.99
C GLY A 72 -29.94 13.85 13.67
N GLU A 73 -30.15 12.74 12.97
CA GLU A 73 -30.03 11.38 13.49
C GLU A 73 -29.03 10.57 12.66
N LEU A 74 -28.40 9.56 13.27
CA LEU A 74 -27.57 8.62 12.52
C LEU A 74 -28.46 7.73 11.65
N PRO A 75 -28.03 7.36 10.43
CA PRO A 75 -28.79 6.44 9.62
C PRO A 75 -28.89 5.08 10.33
N PRO A 76 -30.06 4.42 10.26
CA PRO A 76 -30.24 3.12 10.89
C PRO A 76 -29.25 2.11 10.30
N PRO A 77 -28.72 1.17 11.11
CA PRO A 77 -27.84 0.14 10.61
C PRO A 77 -28.57 -0.69 9.55
N GLY A 78 -27.98 -0.73 8.34
CA GLY A 78 -28.58 -1.36 7.17
C GLY A 78 -27.53 -1.86 6.19
N PRO A 79 -27.96 -2.35 5.01
CA PRO A 79 -27.06 -2.87 3.98
C PRO A 79 -25.95 -1.89 3.59
N ASP A 80 -26.20 -0.59 3.73
CA ASP A 80 -25.22 0.44 3.39
C ASP A 80 -23.95 0.37 4.24
N LEU A 81 -24.04 -0.10 5.49
CA LEU A 81 -22.86 -0.32 6.36
C LEU A 81 -21.87 -1.29 5.72
N LEU A 82 -22.35 -2.22 4.89
CA LEU A 82 -21.50 -3.18 4.17
C LEU A 82 -20.59 -2.48 3.16
N TYR A 83 -20.98 -1.32 2.61
CA TYR A 83 -20.09 -0.55 1.75
C TYR A 83 -18.92 0.04 2.56
N GLY A 84 -19.20 0.64 3.72
CA GLY A 84 -18.16 1.16 4.61
C GLY A 84 -17.18 0.07 5.08
N VAL A 85 -17.72 -1.04 5.61
CA VAL A 85 -16.90 -2.16 6.08
C VAL A 85 -16.19 -2.87 4.94
N GLY A 86 -16.87 -3.09 3.81
CA GLY A 86 -16.30 -3.73 2.63
C GLY A 86 -15.19 -2.91 1.99
N GLY A 87 -15.37 -1.59 1.88
CA GLY A 87 -14.32 -0.67 1.42
C GLY A 87 -13.10 -0.72 2.36
N LEU A 88 -13.32 -0.71 3.67
CA LEU A 88 -12.25 -0.79 4.66
C LEU A 88 -11.51 -2.12 4.57
N ALA A 89 -12.24 -3.23 4.36
CA ALA A 89 -11.65 -4.54 4.16
C ALA A 89 -10.77 -4.60 2.89
N LEU A 90 -11.25 -4.05 1.77
CA LEU A 90 -10.46 -3.96 0.53
C LEU A 90 -9.18 -3.14 0.72
N PHE A 91 -9.29 -1.99 1.41
CA PHE A 91 -8.14 -1.18 1.76
C PHE A 91 -7.15 -1.96 2.65
N GLY A 92 -7.65 -2.62 3.69
CA GLY A 92 -6.86 -3.44 4.60
C GLY A 92 -6.12 -4.58 3.89
N LEU A 93 -6.76 -5.24 2.92
CA LEU A 93 -6.12 -6.26 2.09
C LEU A 93 -4.98 -5.68 1.25
N GLY A 94 -5.20 -4.54 0.59
CA GLY A 94 -4.16 -3.84 -0.16
C GLY A 94 -2.98 -3.42 0.73
N TRP A 95 -3.28 -2.91 1.93
CA TRP A 95 -2.28 -2.51 2.92
C TRP A 95 -1.46 -3.70 3.44
N LEU A 96 -2.11 -4.79 3.84
CA LEU A 96 -1.43 -6.00 4.34
C LEU A 96 -0.55 -6.64 3.27
N TRP A 97 -1.01 -6.67 2.02
CA TRP A 97 -0.20 -7.13 0.90
C TRP A 97 1.03 -6.24 0.67
N SER A 98 0.86 -4.92 0.82
CA SER A 98 1.96 -3.96 0.72
C SER A 98 3.01 -4.17 1.81
N LEU A 99 2.58 -4.38 3.06
CA LEU A 99 3.44 -4.75 4.18
C LEU A 99 4.20 -6.05 3.89
N ALA A 100 3.50 -7.11 3.47
CA ALA A 100 4.12 -8.39 3.14
C ALA A 100 5.20 -8.23 2.05
N THR A 101 4.92 -7.42 1.01
CA THR A 101 5.88 -7.14 -0.05
C THR A 101 7.12 -6.42 0.47
N SER A 102 6.95 -5.43 1.34
CA SER A 102 8.07 -4.71 1.95
C SER A 102 8.93 -5.60 2.84
N VAL A 103 8.33 -6.52 3.60
CA VAL A 103 9.07 -7.52 4.41
C VAL A 103 9.90 -8.45 3.51
N LEU A 104 9.38 -8.86 2.35
CA LEU A 104 10.14 -9.65 1.38
C LEU A 104 11.34 -8.87 0.82
N LEU A 105 11.19 -7.58 0.54
CA LEU A 105 12.28 -6.71 0.09
C LEU A 105 13.38 -6.56 1.16
N LEU A 106 13.00 -6.41 2.43
CA LEU A 106 13.96 -6.38 3.55
C LEU A 106 14.73 -7.70 3.67
N ARG A 107 14.03 -8.84 3.57
CA ARG A 107 14.68 -10.17 3.57
C ARG A 107 15.64 -10.34 2.40
N GLU A 108 15.30 -9.83 1.23
CA GLU A 108 16.14 -9.86 0.02
C GLU A 108 17.39 -8.99 0.19
N ALA A 109 17.26 -7.82 0.82
CA ALA A 109 18.39 -6.96 1.16
C ALA A 109 19.35 -7.66 2.14
N HIS A 110 18.84 -8.24 3.24
CA HIS A 110 19.67 -8.94 4.22
C HIS A 110 20.44 -10.12 3.62
N ARG A 111 19.83 -10.90 2.72
CA ARG A 111 20.51 -11.99 2.00
C ARG A 111 21.61 -11.47 1.09
N SER A 112 21.36 -10.38 0.40
CA SER A 112 22.32 -9.73 -0.51
C SER A 112 23.52 -9.13 0.25
N GLU A 113 23.32 -8.71 1.50
CA GLU A 113 24.41 -8.29 2.38
C GLU A 113 25.21 -9.45 2.95
N ALA A 114 24.54 -10.51 3.40
CA ALA A 114 25.21 -11.71 3.91
C ALA A 114 26.15 -12.34 2.87
N GLY A 115 25.67 -12.48 1.62
CA GLY A 115 26.50 -13.01 0.52
C GLY A 115 27.66 -12.09 0.12
N ARG A 116 27.61 -10.80 0.46
CA ARG A 116 28.73 -9.86 0.25
C ARG A 116 29.82 -9.96 1.31
N ARG A 117 29.51 -10.51 2.48
CA ARG A 117 30.45 -10.65 3.62
C ARG A 117 31.21 -11.97 3.62
N THR A 118 30.79 -12.95 2.82
CA THR A 118 31.49 -14.22 2.59
C THR A 118 32.15 -14.19 1.21
N PRO A 119 33.46 -13.89 1.09
CA PRO A 119 34.19 -13.92 -0.17
C PRO A 119 34.37 -15.35 -0.72
#